data_AF-A0A382MI51-F1
#
_entry.id   AF-A0A382MI51-F1
#
_cell.length_a   1.000
_cell.length_b   1.000
_cell.length_c   1.000
_cell.angle_alpha   90.00
_cell.angle_beta   90.00
_cell.angle_gamma   90.00
#
_symmetry.space_group_name_H-M   'P 1'
#
loop_
_entity.id
_entity.type
_entity.pdbx_description
1 polymer ?
#
loop_
_entity_poly.entity_id
_entity_poly.type
_entity_poly.pdbx_seq_one_letter_code
_entity_poly.pdbx_strand_id
1 'polypeptide(L)'
;MFNKGSILRESVIIALFSFALILLISLITYNSDDPGFNTTGTNQEMANYVGLVGAYFSSFTIAFVGLASYFFPILFFVYGFNLMDRKNQVKSYQPLILIKFVAFVFVLLSTCGLTSMHLSISWMPEESGGIIGLIIASFLLKGLGIIGTTLLLSAIWLAFMPIFIGFSWIRLMRQLIRIFKKFI
;
A
#
# COMPACT_ATOMS: atom_id res chain seq x y z
N MET A 1 31.20 17.92 16.69
CA MET A 1 30.19 17.38 17.63
C MET A 1 29.15 16.62 16.85
N PHE A 2 29.00 15.32 17.07
CA PHE A 2 27.92 14.53 16.48
C PHE A 2 26.58 14.99 17.04
N ASN A 3 25.64 15.36 16.17
CA ASN A 3 24.29 15.71 16.59
C ASN A 3 23.54 14.40 16.88
N LYS A 4 23.32 14.05 18.15
CA LYS A 4 22.59 12.82 18.53
C LYS A 4 21.23 12.69 17.83
N GLY A 5 20.59 13.82 17.50
CA GLY A 5 19.32 13.84 16.76
C GLY A 5 19.42 13.41 15.29
N SER A 6 20.57 13.58 14.63
CA SER A 6 20.75 13.12 13.25
C SER A 6 20.96 11.61 13.18
N ILE A 7 21.73 11.05 14.11
CA ILE A 7 22.00 9.61 14.18
C ILE A 7 20.73 8.82 14.48
N LEU A 8 19.94 9.26 15.47
CA LEU A 8 18.67 8.60 15.79
C LEU A 8 17.72 8.60 14.58
N ARG A 9 17.65 9.71 13.85
CA ARG A 9 16.83 9.81 12.64
C ARG A 9 17.31 8.84 11.55
N GLU A 10 18.62 8.77 11.31
CA GLU A 10 19.21 7.84 10.35
C GLU A 10 18.90 6.38 10.72
N SER A 11 19.05 6.01 11.99
CA SER A 11 18.69 4.66 12.47
C SER A 11 17.20 4.36 12.26
N VAL A 12 16.30 5.32 12.51
CA VAL A 12 14.85 5.15 12.26
C VAL A 12 14.56 4.99 10.77
N ILE A 13 15.21 5.77 9.89
CA ILE A 13 15.04 5.65 8.44
C ILE A 13 15.48 4.25 7.97
N ILE A 14 16.64 3.77 8.44
CA ILE A 14 17.14 2.43 8.09
C ILE A 14 16.15 1.37 8.58
N ALA A 15 15.69 1.45 9.84
CA ALA A 15 14.71 0.51 10.38
C ALA A 15 13.40 0.49 9.57
N LEU A 16 12.89 1.66 9.16
CA LEU A 16 11.68 1.76 8.34
C LEU A 16 11.86 1.09 6.97
N PHE A 17 13.00 1.31 6.30
CA PHE A 17 13.28 0.69 5.01
C PHE A 17 13.50 -0.82 5.13
N SER A 18 14.23 -1.28 6.14
CA SER A 18 14.39 -2.71 6.41
C SER A 18 13.04 -3.36 6.68
N PHE A 19 12.18 -2.74 7.49
CA PHE A 19 10.83 -3.25 7.76
C PHE A 19 9.99 -3.29 6.48
N ALA A 20 10.00 -2.23 5.67
CA ALA A 20 9.30 -2.18 4.39
C ALA A 20 9.74 -3.32 3.45
N LEU A 21 11.05 -3.60 3.37
CA LEU A 21 11.60 -4.68 2.57
C LEU A 21 11.17 -6.05 3.08
N ILE A 22 11.18 -6.26 4.40
CA ILE A 22 10.69 -7.51 5.00
C ILE A 22 9.22 -7.74 4.63
N LEU A 23 8.36 -6.72 4.76
CA LEU A 23 6.96 -6.84 4.35
C LEU A 23 6.81 -7.11 2.85
N LEU A 24 7.60 -6.43 2.02
CA LEU A 24 7.56 -6.62 0.57
C LEU A 24 7.99 -8.04 0.16
N ILE A 25 9.08 -8.55 0.73
CA ILE A 25 9.55 -9.91 0.48
C ILE A 25 8.48 -10.89 0.93
N SER A 26 7.94 -10.74 2.14
CA SER A 26 6.86 -11.59 2.66
C SER A 26 5.66 -11.65 1.70
N LEU A 27 5.26 -10.52 1.10
CA LEU A 27 4.14 -10.46 0.14
C LEU A 27 4.48 -11.07 -1.22
N ILE A 28 5.65 -10.79 -1.78
CA ILE A 28 6.06 -11.32 -3.09
C ILE A 28 6.30 -12.83 -3.02
N THR A 29 6.81 -13.34 -1.90
CA THR A 29 7.04 -14.78 -1.67
C THR A 29 5.86 -15.43 -0.97
N TYR A 30 4.65 -14.91 -1.13
CA TYR A 30 3.45 -15.55 -0.63
C TYR A 30 3.23 -16.90 -1.34
N ASN A 31 2.89 -17.92 -0.57
CA ASN A 31 2.50 -19.23 -1.06
C ASN A 31 1.26 -19.71 -0.29
N SER A 32 0.28 -20.25 -1.01
CA SER A 32 -0.95 -20.80 -0.43
C SER A 32 -0.73 -22.08 0.39
N ASP A 33 0.40 -22.75 0.19
CA ASP A 33 0.78 -23.99 0.90
C ASP A 33 1.55 -23.73 2.20
N ASP A 34 1.98 -22.48 2.44
CA ASP A 34 2.63 -22.08 3.68
C ASP A 34 1.60 -21.90 4.82
N PRO A 35 1.96 -22.16 6.09
CA PRO A 35 1.09 -21.86 7.23
C PRO A 35 0.66 -20.40 7.27
N GLY A 36 -0.63 -20.15 7.47
CA GLY A 36 -1.21 -18.82 7.36
C GLY A 36 -2.58 -18.69 8.03
N PHE A 37 -3.30 -17.62 7.67
CA PHE A 37 -4.59 -17.29 8.26
C PHE A 37 -5.65 -18.39 8.01
N ASN A 38 -5.66 -18.95 6.79
CA ASN A 38 -6.67 -19.91 6.33
C ASN A 38 -6.13 -21.33 6.14
N THR A 39 -4.85 -21.58 6.43
CA THR A 39 -4.25 -22.89 6.20
C THR A 39 -3.21 -23.21 7.27
N THR A 40 -3.18 -24.46 7.72
CA THR A 40 -2.16 -24.95 8.67
C THR A 40 -0.81 -25.21 7.98
N GLY A 41 -0.78 -25.13 6.65
CA GLY A 41 0.37 -25.44 5.81
C GLY A 41 0.42 -26.93 5.45
N THR A 42 0.81 -27.22 4.21
CA THR A 42 0.93 -28.59 3.67
C THR A 42 2.39 -28.96 3.35
N ASN A 43 3.27 -27.96 3.24
CA ASN A 43 4.68 -28.18 2.94
C ASN A 43 5.52 -28.48 4.18
N GLN A 44 6.54 -29.33 4.02
CA GLN A 44 7.53 -29.62 5.05
C GLN A 44 8.50 -28.46 5.28
N GLU A 45 8.77 -27.66 4.24
CA GLU A 45 9.61 -26.46 4.28
C GLU A 45 8.80 -25.25 3.84
N MET A 46 8.98 -24.10 4.49
CA MET A 46 8.25 -22.88 4.13
C MET A 46 8.86 -22.19 2.92
N ALA A 47 8.01 -21.81 1.98
CA ALA A 47 8.41 -21.10 0.77
C ALA A 47 8.64 -19.61 1.02
N ASN A 48 7.99 -19.01 2.02
CA ASN A 48 8.16 -17.59 2.34
C ASN A 48 9.59 -17.29 2.82
N TYR A 49 10.30 -16.38 2.13
CA TYR A 49 11.71 -16.10 2.42
C TYR A 49 11.95 -15.35 3.74
N VAL A 50 10.91 -14.75 4.32
CA VAL A 50 11.00 -14.15 5.67
C VAL A 50 10.79 -15.21 6.76
N GLY A 51 10.25 -16.38 6.41
CA GLY A 51 9.89 -17.45 7.33
C GLY A 51 8.46 -17.30 7.86
N LEU A 52 8.21 -17.83 9.07
CA LEU A 52 6.85 -18.08 9.58
C LEU A 52 6.04 -16.79 9.70
N VAL A 53 6.67 -15.76 10.27
CA VAL A 53 6.05 -14.45 10.46
C VAL A 53 5.65 -13.83 9.12
N GLY A 54 6.50 -14.00 8.10
CA GLY A 54 6.23 -13.54 6.76
C GLY A 54 5.09 -14.28 6.09
N ALA A 55 5.03 -15.61 6.23
CA ALA A 55 3.93 -16.42 5.71
C ALA A 55 2.58 -16.03 6.32
N TYR A 56 2.51 -15.87 7.65
CA TYR A 56 1.29 -15.40 8.32
C TYR A 56 0.90 -13.98 7.91
N PHE A 57 1.86 -13.06 7.85
CA PHE A 57 1.58 -11.67 7.45
C PHE A 57 1.02 -11.60 6.04
N SER A 58 1.67 -12.24 5.06
CA SER A 58 1.23 -12.20 3.68
C SER A 58 -0.08 -12.93 3.48
N SER A 59 -0.26 -14.11 4.09
CA SER A 59 -1.52 -14.86 4.07
C SER A 59 -2.68 -14.02 4.61
N PHE A 60 -2.51 -13.40 5.78
CA PHE A 60 -3.54 -12.54 6.38
C PHE A 60 -3.84 -11.31 5.51
N THR A 61 -2.81 -10.57 5.11
CA THR A 61 -3.04 -9.31 4.37
C THR A 61 -3.59 -9.55 2.96
N ILE A 62 -3.11 -10.56 2.23
CA ILE A 62 -3.65 -10.92 0.91
C ILE A 62 -5.09 -11.40 1.03
N ALA A 63 -5.45 -12.21 2.03
CA ALA A 63 -6.83 -12.66 2.21
C ALA A 63 -7.80 -11.49 2.48
N PHE A 64 -7.40 -10.54 3.33
CA PHE A 64 -8.31 -9.46 3.73
C PHE A 64 -8.38 -8.31 2.72
N VAL A 65 -7.25 -7.89 2.14
CA VAL A 65 -7.19 -6.68 1.29
C VAL A 65 -6.71 -6.94 -0.13
N GLY A 66 -6.38 -8.19 -0.46
CA GLY A 66 -5.97 -8.58 -1.81
C GLY A 66 -4.73 -7.84 -2.29
N LEU A 67 -4.76 -7.34 -3.52
CA LEU A 67 -3.67 -6.57 -4.13
C LEU A 67 -3.35 -5.27 -3.39
N ALA A 68 -4.31 -4.72 -2.63
CA ALA A 68 -4.05 -3.53 -1.85
C ALA A 68 -3.03 -3.78 -0.71
N SER A 69 -2.73 -5.03 -0.37
CA SER A 69 -1.67 -5.41 0.58
C SER A 69 -0.30 -4.80 0.25
N TYR A 70 0.02 -4.60 -1.03
CA TYR A 70 1.27 -3.98 -1.46
C TYR A 70 1.39 -2.49 -1.07
N PHE A 71 0.32 -1.84 -0.61
CA PHE A 71 0.41 -0.50 -0.04
C PHE A 71 1.05 -0.48 1.36
N PHE A 72 1.05 -1.59 2.11
CA PHE A 72 1.72 -1.67 3.42
C PHE A 72 3.23 -1.39 3.34
N PRO A 73 4.04 -2.09 2.51
CA PRO A 73 5.45 -1.75 2.37
C PRO A 73 5.64 -0.32 1.82
N ILE A 74 4.80 0.14 0.89
CA ILE A 74 4.86 1.51 0.35
C ILE A 74 4.66 2.56 1.45
N LEU A 75 3.75 2.33 2.42
CA LEU A 75 3.53 3.21 3.56
C LEU A 75 4.84 3.48 4.31
N PHE A 76 5.61 2.44 4.62
CA PHE A 76 6.88 2.56 5.34
C PHE A 76 7.97 3.23 4.48
N PHE A 77 8.04 2.92 3.17
CA PHE A 77 8.94 3.64 2.25
C PHE A 77 8.63 5.14 2.23
N VAL A 78 7.35 5.50 2.06
CA VAL A 78 6.90 6.90 2.05
C VAL A 78 7.26 7.59 3.36
N TYR A 79 7.04 6.97 4.52
CA TYR A 79 7.45 7.56 5.79
C TYR A 79 8.97 7.74 5.91
N GLY A 80 9.76 6.77 5.44
CA GLY A 80 11.22 6.85 5.40
C GLY A 80 11.72 8.03 4.56
N PHE A 81 11.23 8.17 3.32
CA PHE A 81 11.59 9.30 2.46
C PHE A 81 11.16 10.65 3.04
N ASN A 82 9.93 10.73 3.57
CA ASN A 82 9.47 11.95 4.25
C ASN A 82 10.28 12.29 5.51
N LEU A 83 11.01 11.34 6.10
CA LEU A 83 11.91 11.57 7.23
C LEU A 83 13.31 12.04 6.76
N MET A 84 13.76 11.59 5.58
CA MET A 84 15.00 12.04 4.94
C MET A 84 14.94 13.52 4.52
N ASP A 85 13.83 13.95 3.91
CA ASP A 85 13.64 15.33 3.42
C ASP A 85 13.56 16.39 4.54
N ARG A 86 13.48 15.96 5.82
CA ARG A 86 13.30 16.86 6.98
C ARG A 86 14.53 17.63 7.43
N LYS A 87 15.55 17.81 6.58
CA LYS A 87 16.73 18.60 6.99
C LYS A 87 16.38 20.05 7.40
N ASN A 88 15.23 20.61 6.99
CA ASN A 88 14.96 22.06 7.12
C ASN A 88 13.58 22.52 7.67
N GLN A 89 12.69 21.69 8.23
CA GLN A 89 11.35 22.17 8.65
C GLN A 89 10.95 21.77 10.08
N VAL A 90 10.72 22.79 10.93
CA VAL A 90 10.51 22.71 12.39
C VAL A 90 9.02 22.80 12.80
N LYS A 91 8.05 22.76 11.87
CA LYS A 91 6.63 22.95 12.23
C LYS A 91 5.89 21.63 12.52
N SER A 92 4.99 21.72 13.50
CA SER A 92 4.19 20.66 14.14
C SER A 92 3.65 19.60 13.17
N TYR A 93 4.11 18.37 13.34
CA TYR A 93 4.02 17.27 12.36
C TYR A 93 2.91 16.25 12.65
N GLN A 94 2.38 16.20 13.87
CA GLN A 94 1.31 15.27 14.26
C GLN A 94 0.09 15.29 13.33
N PRO A 95 -0.47 16.46 12.91
CA PRO A 95 -1.62 16.46 12.01
C PRO A 95 -1.29 15.91 10.62
N LEU A 96 -0.04 16.06 10.15
CA LEU A 96 0.36 15.61 8.82
C LEU A 96 0.50 14.08 8.73
N ILE A 97 0.96 13.42 9.79
CA ILE A 97 1.01 11.94 9.86
C ILE A 97 -0.41 11.38 9.75
N LEU A 98 -1.33 11.93 10.55
CA LEU A 98 -2.70 11.44 10.63
C LEU A 98 -3.40 11.60 9.27
N ILE A 99 -3.25 12.76 8.62
CA ILE A 99 -3.80 12.99 7.28
C ILE A 99 -3.27 11.97 6.27
N LYS A 100 -1.95 11.68 6.30
CA LYS A 100 -1.36 10.68 5.41
C LYS A 100 -1.85 9.26 5.70
N PHE A 101 -2.05 8.92 6.97
CA PHE A 101 -2.59 7.62 7.36
C PHE A 101 -4.06 7.47 6.93
N VAL A 102 -4.88 8.50 7.12
CA VAL A 102 -6.26 8.53 6.61
C VAL A 102 -6.28 8.39 5.08
N ALA A 103 -5.39 9.10 4.38
CA ALA A 103 -5.25 8.97 2.94
C ALA A 103 -4.84 7.56 2.51
N PHE A 104 -3.90 6.93 3.22
CA PHE A 104 -3.53 5.53 3.02
C PHE A 104 -4.75 4.61 3.15
N VAL A 105 -5.58 4.77 4.19
CA VAL A 105 -6.79 3.94 4.38
C VAL A 105 -7.76 4.11 3.20
N PHE A 106 -8.02 5.33 2.74
CA PHE A 106 -8.90 5.53 1.58
C PHE A 106 -8.34 4.94 0.29
N VAL A 107 -7.03 5.04 0.06
CA VAL A 107 -6.36 4.40 -1.07
C VAL A 107 -6.45 2.88 -0.97
N LEU A 108 -6.25 2.32 0.22
CA LEU A 108 -6.35 0.89 0.49
C LEU A 108 -7.76 0.37 0.17
N LEU A 109 -8.79 0.96 0.77
CA LEU A 109 -10.19 0.54 0.61
C LEU A 109 -10.69 0.72 -0.83
N SER A 110 -10.33 1.83 -1.49
CA SER A 110 -10.70 2.05 -2.90
C SER A 110 -10.02 1.05 -3.83
N THR A 111 -8.75 0.70 -3.56
CA THR A 111 -8.04 -0.35 -4.30
C THR A 111 -8.70 -1.71 -4.08
N CYS A 112 -9.03 -2.08 -2.84
CA CYS A 112 -9.76 -3.33 -2.54
C CYS A 112 -11.04 -3.44 -3.37
N GLY A 113 -11.89 -2.42 -3.36
CA GLY A 113 -13.15 -2.45 -4.11
C GLY A 113 -12.94 -2.50 -5.63
N LEU A 114 -12.05 -1.66 -6.18
CA LEU A 114 -11.77 -1.64 -7.63
C LEU A 114 -11.21 -2.97 -8.13
N THR A 115 -10.28 -3.56 -7.37
CA THR A 115 -9.63 -4.81 -7.77
C THR A 115 -10.55 -6.01 -7.65
N SER A 116 -11.47 -6.06 -6.67
CA SER A 116 -12.54 -7.09 -6.63
C SER A 116 -13.47 -6.99 -7.84
N MET A 117 -13.79 -5.78 -8.31
CA MET A 117 -14.73 -5.59 -9.42
C MET A 117 -14.13 -5.85 -10.80
N HIS A 118 -12.84 -5.54 -10.99
CA HIS A 118 -12.25 -5.44 -12.33
C HIS A 118 -11.05 -6.37 -12.58
N LEU A 119 -10.47 -6.97 -11.53
CA LEU A 119 -9.31 -7.85 -11.68
C LEU A 119 -9.64 -9.26 -11.19
N SER A 120 -9.26 -10.25 -11.99
CA SER A 120 -9.27 -11.66 -11.61
C SER A 120 -7.85 -12.21 -11.71
N ILE A 121 -7.31 -12.65 -10.58
CA ILE A 121 -5.95 -13.18 -10.47
C ILE A 121 -6.04 -14.61 -9.97
N SER A 122 -5.59 -15.55 -10.80
CA SER A 122 -5.75 -17.00 -10.56
C SER A 122 -5.02 -17.55 -9.34
N TRP A 123 -3.94 -16.90 -8.90
CA TRP A 123 -3.15 -17.36 -7.75
C TRP A 123 -3.61 -16.79 -6.40
N MET A 124 -4.56 -15.85 -6.38
CA MET A 124 -5.06 -15.26 -5.14
C MET A 124 -6.21 -16.09 -4.55
N PRO A 125 -6.20 -16.37 -3.24
CA PRO A 125 -7.16 -17.27 -2.60
C PRO A 125 -8.58 -16.71 -2.52
N GLU A 126 -8.69 -15.44 -2.14
CA GLU A 126 -9.90 -14.63 -2.19
C GLU A 126 -9.72 -13.70 -3.38
N GLU A 127 -10.79 -13.30 -4.08
CA GLU A 127 -10.74 -12.41 -5.26
C GLU A 127 -9.71 -11.27 -5.14
N SER A 128 -9.24 -10.68 -6.24
CA SER A 128 -8.10 -9.75 -6.25
C SER A 128 -8.19 -8.56 -5.28
N GLY A 129 -9.37 -8.23 -4.74
CA GLY A 129 -9.61 -7.22 -3.71
C GLY A 129 -9.70 -7.70 -2.26
N GLY A 130 -9.61 -9.01 -2.01
CA GLY A 130 -9.77 -9.66 -0.71
C GLY A 130 -11.20 -9.54 -0.15
N ILE A 131 -11.40 -10.09 1.05
CA ILE A 131 -12.69 -10.08 1.76
C ILE A 131 -13.25 -8.65 1.90
N ILE A 132 -12.40 -7.67 2.22
CA ILE A 132 -12.83 -6.27 2.37
C ILE A 132 -13.29 -5.70 1.02
N GLY A 133 -12.58 -6.00 -0.06
CA GLY A 133 -12.94 -5.57 -1.41
C GLY A 133 -14.30 -6.11 -1.83
N LEU A 134 -14.55 -7.39 -1.59
CA LEU A 134 -15.83 -8.05 -1.82
C LEU A 134 -17.00 -7.37 -1.10
N ILE A 135 -16.82 -7.03 0.19
CA ILE A 135 -17.84 -6.35 0.99
C ILE A 135 -18.13 -4.95 0.44
N ILE A 136 -17.07 -4.17 0.16
CA ILE A 136 -17.19 -2.81 -0.38
C ILE A 136 -17.87 -2.81 -1.75
N ALA A 137 -17.40 -3.68 -2.65
CA ALA A 137 -17.93 -3.82 -4.00
C ALA A 137 -19.40 -4.21 -3.98
N SER A 138 -19.76 -5.24 -3.20
CA SER A 138 -21.15 -5.71 -3.09
C SER A 138 -22.10 -4.63 -2.56
N PHE A 139 -21.65 -3.88 -1.53
CA PHE A 139 -22.44 -2.80 -0.95
C PHE A 139 -22.66 -1.65 -1.95
N LEU A 140 -21.60 -1.18 -2.60
CA LEU A 140 -21.68 -0.06 -3.54
C LEU A 140 -22.38 -0.43 -4.84
N LEU A 141 -22.18 -1.65 -5.36
CA LEU A 141 -22.85 -2.14 -6.57
C LEU A 141 -24.37 -2.15 -6.40
N LYS A 142 -24.86 -2.53 -5.22
CA LYS A 142 -26.29 -2.50 -4.90
C LYS A 142 -26.88 -1.09 -4.92
N GLY A 143 -26.10 -0.08 -4.55
CA GLY A 143 -26.55 1.31 -4.49
C GLY A 143 -26.31 2.12 -5.77
N LEU A 144 -25.20 1.90 -6.47
CA LEU A 144 -24.68 2.76 -7.54
C LEU A 144 -24.53 2.05 -8.90
N GLY A 145 -24.67 0.72 -8.93
CA GLY A 145 -24.32 -0.08 -10.10
C GLY A 145 -22.82 -0.07 -10.42
N ILE A 146 -22.44 -0.77 -11.49
CA ILE A 146 -21.03 -0.96 -11.89
C ILE A 146 -20.33 0.37 -12.21
N ILE A 147 -20.97 1.24 -12.99
CA ILE A 147 -20.39 2.50 -13.45
C ILE A 147 -20.22 3.46 -12.27
N GLY A 148 -21.27 3.67 -11.48
CA GLY A 148 -21.24 4.60 -10.35
C GLY A 148 -20.24 4.18 -9.27
N THR A 149 -20.17 2.88 -8.97
CA THR A 149 -19.19 2.35 -8.01
C THR A 149 -17.77 2.56 -8.50
N THR A 150 -17.50 2.24 -9.77
CA THR A 150 -16.16 2.40 -10.36
C THR A 150 -15.72 3.86 -10.35
N LEU A 151 -16.61 4.78 -10.74
CA LEU A 151 -16.33 6.21 -10.73
C LEU A 151 -16.05 6.74 -9.32
N LEU A 152 -16.88 6.36 -8.34
CA LEU A 152 -16.71 6.78 -6.95
C LEU A 152 -15.37 6.29 -6.38
N LEU A 153 -15.08 5.00 -6.50
CA LEU A 153 -13.84 4.43 -5.97
C LEU A 153 -12.61 4.99 -6.68
N SER A 154 -12.68 5.21 -8.00
CA SER A 154 -11.60 5.84 -8.78
C SER A 154 -11.36 7.29 -8.35
N ALA A 155 -12.44 8.05 -8.10
CA ALA A 155 -12.34 9.43 -7.62
C ALA A 155 -11.68 9.50 -6.24
N ILE A 156 -12.09 8.62 -5.31
CA ILE A 156 -11.46 8.48 -3.98
C ILE A 156 -9.97 8.15 -4.14
N TRP A 157 -9.64 7.15 -4.96
CA TRP A 157 -8.25 6.74 -5.18
C TRP A 157 -7.41 7.90 -5.72
N LEU A 158 -7.88 8.59 -6.76
CA LEU A 158 -7.18 9.72 -7.37
C LEU A 158 -7.03 10.91 -6.42
N ALA A 159 -8.00 11.16 -5.54
CA ALA A 159 -7.95 12.26 -4.58
C ALA A 159 -6.95 11.99 -3.44
N PHE A 160 -6.92 10.77 -2.90
CA PHE A 160 -6.12 10.44 -1.71
C PHE A 160 -4.72 9.93 -2.02
N MET A 161 -4.48 9.31 -3.19
CA MET A 161 -3.17 8.76 -3.56
C MET A 161 -2.03 9.81 -3.57
N PRO A 162 -2.23 11.05 -4.06
CA PRO A 162 -1.24 12.12 -3.94
C PRO A 162 -0.96 12.56 -2.51
N ILE A 163 -1.98 12.56 -1.64
CA ILE A 163 -1.84 12.93 -0.23
C ILE A 163 -1.00 11.87 0.50
N PHE A 164 -1.30 10.59 0.24
CA PHE A 164 -0.57 9.45 0.77
C PHE A 164 0.92 9.52 0.38
N ILE A 165 1.24 9.54 -0.92
CA ILE A 165 2.62 9.50 -1.42
C ILE A 165 3.36 10.83 -1.21
N GLY A 166 2.65 11.97 -1.28
CA GLY A 166 3.23 13.31 -1.19
C GLY A 166 3.59 13.96 -2.54
N PHE A 167 2.96 13.54 -3.64
CA PHE A 167 3.13 14.18 -4.96
C PHE A 167 1.87 14.93 -5.41
N SER A 168 1.85 15.45 -6.64
CA SER A 168 0.70 16.16 -7.20
C SER A 168 0.49 15.79 -8.66
N TRP A 169 -0.73 15.37 -9.02
CA TRP A 169 -1.12 15.09 -10.40
C TRP A 169 -0.88 16.29 -11.33
N ILE A 170 -1.19 17.50 -10.88
CA ILE A 170 -0.98 18.73 -11.66
C ILE A 170 0.52 18.98 -11.91
N ARG A 171 1.39 18.69 -10.94
CA ARG A 171 2.86 18.77 -11.15
C ARG A 171 3.32 17.71 -12.16
N LEU A 172 2.83 16.48 -12.03
CA LEU A 172 3.15 15.40 -12.95
C LEU A 172 2.70 15.74 -14.38
N MET A 173 1.45 16.15 -14.58
CA MET A 173 0.94 16.55 -15.89
C MET A 173 1.74 17.71 -16.49
N ARG A 174 2.07 18.74 -15.70
CA ARG A 174 2.92 19.84 -16.17
C ARG A 174 4.31 19.36 -16.61
N GLN A 175 4.91 18.42 -15.89
CA GLN A 175 6.20 17.83 -16.27
C GLN A 175 6.11 17.02 -17.56
N LEU A 176 5.08 16.19 -17.71
CA LEU A 176 4.84 15.40 -18.93
C LEU A 176 4.62 16.31 -20.14
N ILE A 177 3.79 17.36 -20.02
CA ILE A 177 3.58 18.35 -21.09
C ILE A 177 4.89 19.03 -21.46
N ARG A 178 5.72 19.42 -20.48
CA ARG A 178 7.01 20.05 -20.73
C ARG A 178 7.97 19.12 -21.48
N ILE A 179 7.97 17.83 -21.16
CA ILE A 179 8.79 16.82 -21.85
C ILE A 179 8.28 16.63 -23.27
N PHE A 180 6.97 16.47 -23.47
CA PHE A 180 6.37 16.31 -24.79
C PHE A 180 6.69 17.48 -25.72
N LYS A 181 6.63 18.72 -25.20
CA LYS A 181 7.04 19.93 -25.92
C LYS A 181 8.53 20.02 -26.28
N LYS A 182 9.40 19.13 -25.77
CA LYS A 182 10.81 19.06 -26.19
C LYS A 182 11.03 18.16 -27.41
N PHE A 183 10.05 17.31 -27.73
CA PHE A 183 10.12 16.36 -28.85
C PHE A 183 9.35 16.84 -30.09
N ILE A 184 8.67 17.97 -29.99
CA ILE A 184 8.04 18.72 -31.08
C ILE A 184 8.83 20.01 -31.26
#